data_AF-A0A968VF40-F1
#
_entry.id   AF-A0A968VF40-F1
#
_cell.length_a   1.000
_cell.length_b   1.000
_cell.length_c   1.000
_cell.angle_alpha   90.00
_cell.angle_beta   90.00
_cell.angle_gamma   90.00
#
_symmetry.space_group_name_H-M   'P 1'
#
loop_
_entity.id
_entity.type
_entity.pdbx_description
1 polymer ?
#
loop_
_entity_poly.entity_id
_entity_poly.type
_entity_poly.pdbx_seq_one_letter_code
_entity_poly.pdbx_strand_id
1 'polypeptide(L)'
;MEEMKIGDRILNLLAGMFNQENYLHILPDGRGRSMKQSTSLPRSYNWNDLNEDAIKRELGIVNLPEDLEFLWFYCSSLVMHFEKSEGLDIQGIYIYSMEQSLLRHNYFVKEHELSKTTEDIHKGDLIIGEYISEQQYVLIRCDESCDDFGSILMTQPIDPREEWPIAAPSLIDFLETYFAAGEKFWESEKYWRNQMT
;
A
#
# COMPACT_ATOMS: atom_id res chain seq x y z
N MET A 1 -9.48 19.74 -21.53
CA MET A 1 -8.19 19.40 -20.92
C MET A 1 -7.98 17.94 -21.19
N GLU A 2 -6.83 17.58 -21.74
CA GLU A 2 -6.46 16.17 -21.93
C GLU A 2 -6.12 15.61 -20.54
N GLU A 3 -6.78 14.54 -20.13
CA GLU A 3 -6.46 13.88 -18.86
C GLU A 3 -5.02 13.34 -18.95
N MET A 4 -4.24 13.66 -17.92
CA MET A 4 -2.87 13.18 -17.81
C MET A 4 -2.87 11.66 -17.66
N LYS A 5 -2.02 10.96 -18.42
CA LYS A 5 -1.90 9.50 -18.32
C LYS A 5 -1.41 9.11 -16.93
N ILE A 6 -1.81 7.95 -16.45
CA ILE A 6 -1.50 7.47 -15.10
C ILE A 6 0.01 7.40 -14.82
N GLY A 7 0.80 6.95 -15.81
CA GLY A 7 2.26 6.94 -15.71
C GLY A 7 2.87 8.35 -15.56
N ASP A 8 2.32 9.36 -16.24
CA ASP A 8 2.79 10.74 -16.11
C ASP A 8 2.46 11.30 -14.72
N ARG A 9 1.31 10.94 -14.15
CA ARG A 9 0.94 11.31 -12.77
C ARG A 9 1.91 10.74 -11.75
N ILE A 10 2.22 9.45 -11.85
CA ILE A 10 3.20 8.77 -10.97
C ILE A 10 4.57 9.44 -11.07
N LEU A 11 5.06 9.68 -12.29
CA LEU A 11 6.35 10.34 -12.49
C LEU A 11 6.39 11.75 -11.91
N ASN A 12 5.32 12.52 -12.09
CA ASN A 12 5.22 13.88 -11.52
C ASN A 12 5.17 13.86 -10.00
N LEU A 13 4.44 12.92 -9.41
CA LEU A 13 4.39 12.74 -7.96
C LEU A 13 5.78 12.40 -7.40
N LEU A 14 6.44 11.39 -7.97
CA LEU A 14 7.80 10.99 -7.57
C LEU A 14 8.79 12.15 -7.71
N ALA A 15 8.73 12.88 -8.82
CA ALA A 15 9.56 14.07 -9.04
C ALA A 15 9.27 15.18 -7.99
N GLY A 16 8.01 15.36 -7.61
CA GLY A 16 7.60 16.28 -6.55
C GLY A 16 8.18 15.89 -5.20
N MET A 17 8.17 14.60 -4.87
CA MET A 17 8.75 14.06 -3.63
C MET A 17 10.27 14.20 -3.60
N PHE A 18 10.98 13.96 -4.71
CA PHE A 18 12.43 14.16 -4.78
C PHE A 18 12.87 15.60 -4.46
N ASN A 19 12.05 16.58 -4.83
CA ASN A 19 12.35 17.99 -4.57
C ASN A 19 12.10 18.40 -3.11
N GLN A 20 11.41 17.57 -2.34
CA GLN A 20 11.18 17.78 -0.92
C GLN A 20 12.02 16.74 -0.16
N GLU A 21 13.17 17.14 0.39
CA GLU A 21 14.18 16.26 1.04
C GLU A 21 13.63 15.32 2.15
N ASN A 22 12.37 15.51 2.56
CA ASN A 22 11.69 14.78 3.62
C ASN A 22 10.77 13.62 3.16
N TYR A 23 10.71 13.28 1.86
CA TYR A 23 9.60 12.44 1.35
C TYR A 23 9.97 11.18 0.62
N LEU A 24 11.25 10.93 0.35
CA LEU A 24 11.62 9.82 -0.52
C LEU A 24 12.92 9.14 -0.11
N HIS A 25 12.77 8.04 0.61
CA HIS A 25 13.80 7.00 0.68
C HIS A 25 13.45 5.90 -0.32
N ILE A 26 13.96 6.00 -1.55
CA ILE A 26 14.01 4.83 -2.43
C ILE A 26 15.07 3.90 -1.83
N LEU A 27 14.63 2.83 -1.17
CA LEU A 27 15.55 1.82 -0.70
C LEU A 27 16.09 1.06 -1.91
N PRO A 28 17.41 1.08 -2.17
CA PRO A 28 17.98 0.22 -3.17
C PRO A 28 17.73 -1.23 -2.75
N ASP A 29 17.22 -2.01 -3.69
CA ASP A 29 17.37 -3.46 -3.79
C ASP A 29 17.15 -4.30 -2.52
N GLY A 30 16.10 -4.06 -1.71
CA GLY A 30 15.65 -5.02 -0.67
C GLY A 30 16.72 -5.47 0.35
N ARG A 31 17.88 -4.81 0.38
CA ARG A 31 19.07 -5.18 1.17
C ARG A 31 19.57 -3.99 2.01
N GLY A 32 18.67 -3.07 2.35
CA GLY A 32 18.90 -1.99 3.32
C GLY A 32 18.74 -2.47 4.75
N ARG A 33 19.75 -2.23 5.59
CA ARG A 33 19.92 -2.73 6.96
C ARG A 33 18.84 -2.24 7.94
N SER A 34 18.20 -3.20 8.60
CA SER A 34 17.87 -3.26 10.05
C SER A 34 17.52 -1.93 10.74
N MET A 35 16.23 -1.58 10.75
CA MET A 35 15.62 -1.09 12.00
C MET A 35 15.29 -2.31 12.86
N LYS A 36 15.87 -2.33 14.05
CA LYS A 36 15.71 -3.40 15.02
C LYS A 36 14.26 -3.51 15.46
N GLN A 37 13.52 -4.46 14.87
CA GLN A 37 12.64 -5.39 15.59
C GLN A 37 12.18 -6.52 14.66
N SER A 38 12.77 -7.70 14.86
CA SER A 38 12.13 -9.01 14.68
C SER A 38 11.34 -9.28 13.38
N THR A 39 12.03 -9.47 12.25
CA THR A 39 11.49 -10.29 11.14
C THR A 39 12.60 -11.13 10.53
N SER A 40 13.06 -12.15 11.26
CA SER A 40 13.64 -13.31 10.56
C SER A 40 12.50 -13.96 9.78
N LEU A 41 12.46 -13.72 8.46
CA LEU A 41 11.60 -14.48 7.55
C LEU A 41 11.76 -15.98 7.83
N PRO A 42 10.70 -16.80 7.71
CA PRO A 42 10.86 -18.24 7.67
C PRO A 42 11.90 -18.58 6.59
N ARG A 43 12.91 -19.39 6.93
CA ARG A 43 14.04 -19.78 6.05
C ARG A 43 13.65 -20.48 4.74
N SER A 44 12.36 -20.60 4.44
CA SER A 44 11.80 -21.38 3.33
C SER A 44 11.46 -20.58 2.07
N TYR A 45 11.44 -19.25 2.10
CA TYR A 45 11.14 -18.46 0.90
C TYR A 45 12.40 -18.21 0.06
N ASN A 46 12.34 -18.65 -1.19
CA ASN A 46 13.33 -18.32 -2.21
C ASN A 46 12.90 -17.02 -2.89
N TRP A 47 13.75 -16.00 -2.83
CA TRP A 47 13.48 -14.67 -3.37
C TRP A 47 13.15 -14.66 -4.86
N ASN A 48 13.66 -15.63 -5.64
CA ASN A 48 13.34 -15.74 -7.07
C ASN A 48 11.88 -16.15 -7.34
N ASP A 49 11.19 -16.69 -6.33
CA ASP A 49 9.81 -17.13 -6.43
C ASP A 49 8.82 -16.03 -5.97
N LEU A 50 9.32 -14.88 -5.50
CA LEU A 50 8.53 -13.71 -5.14
C LEU A 50 8.56 -12.72 -6.30
N ASN A 51 7.58 -12.83 -7.20
CA ASN A 51 7.47 -12.00 -8.39
C ASN A 51 5.99 -11.77 -8.76
N GLU A 52 5.75 -11.05 -9.85
CA GLU A 52 4.42 -10.69 -10.30
C GLU A 52 3.53 -11.91 -10.58
N ASP A 53 4.08 -12.94 -11.22
CA ASP A 53 3.36 -14.20 -11.48
C ASP A 53 2.95 -14.89 -10.17
N ALA A 54 3.80 -14.81 -9.14
CA ALA A 54 3.48 -15.36 -7.83
C ALA A 54 2.32 -14.60 -7.17
N ILE A 55 2.30 -13.27 -7.25
CA ILE A 55 1.17 -12.46 -6.78
C ILE A 55 -0.10 -12.81 -7.54
N LYS A 56 -0.05 -12.82 -8.88
CA LYS A 56 -1.20 -13.12 -9.74
C LYS A 56 -1.80 -14.48 -9.42
N ARG A 57 -0.94 -15.49 -9.20
CA ARG A 57 -1.36 -16.84 -8.80
C ARG A 57 -1.93 -16.89 -7.39
N GLU A 58 -1.30 -16.25 -6.42
CA GLU A 58 -1.78 -16.22 -5.02
C GLU A 58 -3.18 -15.61 -4.94
N LEU A 59 -3.38 -14.49 -5.64
CA LEU A 59 -4.63 -13.74 -5.61
C LEU A 59 -5.69 -14.28 -6.59
N GLY A 60 -5.32 -15.21 -7.48
CA GLY A 60 -6.20 -15.72 -8.52
C GLY A 60 -6.65 -14.66 -9.55
N ILE A 61 -5.77 -13.71 -9.87
CA ILE A 61 -6.03 -12.59 -10.78
C ILE A 61 -5.17 -12.68 -12.06
N VAL A 62 -5.53 -11.91 -13.09
CA VAL A 62 -4.81 -11.86 -14.36
C VAL A 62 -3.93 -10.61 -14.46
N ASN A 63 -4.49 -9.46 -14.06
CA ASN A 63 -3.84 -8.16 -14.17
C ASN A 63 -3.78 -7.48 -12.80
N LEU A 64 -2.75 -6.65 -12.61
CA LEU A 64 -2.68 -5.74 -11.48
C LEU A 64 -3.23 -4.36 -11.90
N PRO A 65 -3.63 -3.51 -10.94
CA PRO A 65 -3.92 -2.11 -11.22
C PRO A 65 -2.72 -1.41 -11.88
N GLU A 66 -2.98 -0.64 -12.94
CA GLU A 66 -1.93 -0.04 -13.79
C GLU A 66 -0.99 0.88 -12.98
N ASP A 67 -1.52 1.66 -12.03
CA ASP A 67 -0.71 2.52 -11.17
C ASP A 67 0.22 1.75 -10.23
N LEU A 68 -0.19 0.58 -9.73
CA LEU A 68 0.67 -0.29 -8.93
C LEU A 68 1.83 -0.85 -9.77
N GLU A 69 1.54 -1.31 -11.00
CA GLU A 69 2.58 -1.79 -11.93
C GLU A 69 3.58 -0.69 -12.26
N PHE A 70 3.09 0.50 -12.59
CA PHE A 70 3.96 1.66 -12.85
C PHE A 70 4.78 2.07 -11.63
N LEU A 71 4.17 2.08 -10.44
CA LEU A 71 4.89 2.41 -9.22
C LEU A 71 6.04 1.43 -9.00
N TRP A 72 5.79 0.12 -9.05
CA TRP A 72 6.84 -0.90 -8.87
C TRP A 72 7.89 -0.90 -9.98
N PHE A 73 7.53 -0.51 -11.20
CA PHE A 73 8.49 -0.35 -12.29
C PHE A 73 9.50 0.78 -12.00
N TYR A 74 9.03 1.91 -11.47
CA TYR A 74 9.88 3.09 -11.21
C TYR A 74 10.49 3.12 -9.80
N CYS A 75 9.86 2.45 -8.85
CA CYS A 75 10.18 2.54 -7.44
C CYS A 75 10.00 1.17 -6.78
N SER A 76 11.10 0.57 -6.33
CA SER A 76 11.02 -0.70 -5.61
C SER A 76 10.24 -0.58 -4.33
N SER A 77 10.26 0.56 -3.64
CA SER A 77 9.40 0.82 -2.49
C SER A 77 9.38 2.33 -2.19
N LEU A 78 8.27 2.80 -1.63
CA LEU A 78 8.03 4.24 -1.40
C LEU A 78 7.72 4.48 0.08
N VAL A 79 8.52 5.32 0.73
CA VAL A 79 8.28 5.76 2.12
C VAL A 79 8.01 7.26 2.11
N MET A 80 6.82 7.67 2.56
CA MET A 80 6.46 9.07 2.79
C MET A 80 6.29 9.30 4.29
N HIS A 81 7.16 10.10 4.90
CA HIS A 81 7.11 10.40 6.33
C HIS A 81 6.89 11.89 6.61
N PHE A 82 6.20 12.18 7.70
CA PHE A 82 6.03 13.52 8.23
C PHE A 82 6.71 13.58 9.59
N GLU A 83 7.72 14.45 9.73
CA GLU A 83 8.29 14.75 11.03
C GLU A 83 7.35 15.70 11.77
N LYS A 84 6.73 15.24 12.85
CA LYS A 84 6.07 16.15 13.79
C LYS A 84 7.13 16.87 14.59
N SER A 85 7.01 18.19 14.66
CA SER A 85 7.98 19.11 15.27
C SER A 85 8.25 18.89 16.77
N GLU A 86 7.63 17.91 17.44
CA GLU A 86 7.73 17.71 18.89
C GLU A 86 7.81 16.24 19.39
N GLY A 87 8.41 15.29 18.66
CA GLY A 87 8.74 14.00 19.30
C GLY A 87 9.01 12.81 18.38
N LEU A 88 9.55 11.76 19.00
CA LEU A 88 10.08 10.48 18.46
C LEU A 88 9.12 9.63 17.60
N ASP A 89 7.90 10.11 17.30
CA ASP A 89 6.87 9.36 16.58
C ASP A 89 6.91 9.71 15.09
N ILE A 90 7.54 8.85 14.30
CA ILE A 90 7.52 8.93 12.84
C ILE A 90 6.14 8.49 12.36
N GLN A 91 5.38 9.42 11.79
CA GLN A 91 4.13 9.13 11.08
C GLN A 91 4.41 9.09 9.58
N GLY A 92 3.81 8.13 8.88
CA GLY A 92 4.10 7.95 7.47
C GLY A 92 3.38 6.76 6.85
N ILE A 93 3.41 6.72 5.53
CA ILE A 93 3.00 5.56 4.74
C ILE A 93 4.25 4.92 4.17
N TYR A 94 4.31 3.60 4.28
CA TYR A 94 5.28 2.78 3.59
C TYR A 94 4.55 1.90 2.56
N ILE A 95 4.75 2.18 1.28
CA ILE A 95 4.37 1.29 0.19
C ILE A 95 5.52 0.33 -0.09
N TYR A 96 5.21 -0.94 0.01
CA TYR A 96 6.12 -2.06 -0.11
C TYR A 96 6.59 -2.30 -1.55
N SER A 97 7.71 -3.02 -1.67
CA SER A 97 8.04 -3.70 -2.92
C SER A 97 7.06 -4.82 -3.24
N MET A 98 7.13 -5.29 -4.49
CA MET A 98 6.35 -6.44 -4.95
C MET A 98 6.57 -7.66 -4.03
N GLU A 99 7.82 -7.99 -3.71
CA GLU A 99 8.16 -9.14 -2.87
C GLU A 99 7.70 -8.94 -1.42
N GLN A 100 7.87 -7.72 -0.91
CA GLN A 100 7.41 -7.36 0.43
C GLN A 100 5.88 -7.42 0.52
N SER A 101 5.17 -6.99 -0.52
CA SER A 101 3.70 -7.05 -0.60
C SER A 101 3.19 -8.47 -0.50
N LEU A 102 3.77 -9.40 -1.28
CA LEU A 102 3.39 -10.82 -1.20
C LEU A 102 3.68 -11.43 0.18
N LEU A 103 4.87 -11.14 0.76
CA LEU A 103 5.23 -11.63 2.08
C LEU A 103 4.29 -11.10 3.18
N ARG A 104 3.94 -9.82 3.11
CA ARG A 104 3.06 -9.15 4.08
C ARG A 104 1.60 -9.56 3.91
N HIS A 105 1.15 -9.75 2.67
CA HIS A 105 -0.15 -10.34 2.38
C HIS A 105 -0.29 -11.74 3.00
N ASN A 106 0.69 -12.62 2.82
CA ASN A 106 0.65 -13.97 3.41
C ASN A 106 0.64 -13.93 4.96
N TYR A 107 1.31 -12.94 5.56
CA TYR A 107 1.25 -12.72 7.00
C TYR A 107 -0.15 -12.26 7.43
N PHE A 108 -0.73 -11.27 6.73
CA PHE A 108 -2.07 -10.76 6.97
C PHE A 108 -3.15 -11.85 6.85
N VAL A 109 -3.07 -12.70 5.82
CA VAL A 109 -3.96 -13.86 5.65
C VAL A 109 -3.87 -14.80 6.85
N LYS A 110 -2.65 -15.11 7.30
CA LYS A 110 -2.42 -15.96 8.46
C LYS A 110 -2.96 -15.34 9.76
N GLU A 111 -2.90 -14.01 9.92
CA GLU A 111 -3.50 -13.33 11.07
C GLU A 111 -5.03 -13.55 11.08
N HIS A 112 -5.70 -13.45 9.93
CA HIS A 112 -7.15 -13.70 9.79
C HIS A 112 -7.52 -15.17 9.98
N GLU A 113 -6.67 -16.11 9.55
CA GLU A 113 -6.84 -17.54 9.84
C GLU A 113 -6.83 -17.81 11.35
N LEU A 114 -5.93 -17.14 12.09
CA LEU A 114 -5.80 -17.32 13.54
C LEU A 114 -6.96 -16.68 14.31
N SER A 115 -7.49 -15.53 13.85
CA SER A 115 -8.64 -14.85 14.43
C SER A 115 -9.99 -15.38 13.92
N LYS A 116 -9.98 -16.29 12.93
CA LYS A 116 -11.18 -16.87 12.28
C LYS A 116 -12.05 -15.82 11.59
N THR A 117 -11.39 -14.90 10.89
CA THR A 117 -11.99 -13.82 10.10
C THR A 117 -11.58 -13.92 8.63
N THR A 118 -11.29 -15.14 8.14
CA THR A 118 -10.83 -15.36 6.76
C THR A 118 -11.83 -14.93 5.69
N GLU A 119 -13.12 -14.90 6.04
CA GLU A 119 -14.20 -14.38 5.22
C GLU A 119 -14.06 -12.89 4.89
N ASP A 120 -13.32 -12.12 5.70
CA ASP A 120 -13.07 -10.71 5.46
C ASP A 120 -12.06 -10.49 4.33
N ILE A 121 -11.26 -11.50 3.97
CA ILE A 121 -10.30 -11.45 2.88
C ILE A 121 -10.96 -11.93 1.59
N HIS A 122 -11.04 -11.05 0.62
CA HIS A 122 -11.61 -11.33 -0.68
C HIS A 122 -10.52 -11.67 -1.70
N LYS A 123 -10.94 -12.40 -2.74
CA LYS A 123 -10.14 -12.59 -3.95
C LYS A 123 -9.67 -11.22 -4.48
N GLY A 124 -8.42 -11.17 -4.92
CA GLY A 124 -7.79 -9.95 -5.41
C GLY A 124 -7.37 -8.95 -4.34
N ASP A 125 -7.61 -9.17 -3.04
CA ASP A 125 -7.04 -8.30 -2.01
C ASP A 125 -5.52 -8.45 -1.96
N LEU A 126 -4.78 -7.35 -2.02
CA LEU A 126 -3.33 -7.36 -1.86
C LEU A 126 -2.90 -6.33 -0.84
N ILE A 127 -2.08 -6.74 0.13
CA ILE A 127 -1.42 -5.79 1.04
C ILE A 127 -0.22 -5.20 0.31
N ILE A 128 -0.24 -3.89 0.11
CA ILE A 128 0.81 -3.14 -0.60
C ILE A 128 1.55 -2.14 0.29
N GLY A 129 1.14 -1.99 1.54
CA GLY A 129 1.83 -1.07 2.45
C GLY A 129 1.32 -1.11 3.88
N GLU A 130 1.86 -0.21 4.69
CA GLU A 130 1.47 0.01 6.08
C GLU A 130 1.59 1.48 6.47
N TYR A 131 0.82 1.88 7.47
CA TYR A 131 1.00 3.15 8.16
C TYR A 131 2.00 2.99 9.31
N ILE A 132 3.12 3.72 9.30
CA ILE A 132 4.33 3.41 10.08
C ILE A 132 4.12 3.47 11.61
N SER A 133 3.16 4.24 12.11
CA SER A 133 2.94 4.38 13.55
C SER A 133 1.85 3.44 14.11
N GLU A 134 1.16 2.68 13.27
CA GLU A 134 0.02 1.83 13.67
C GLU A 134 0.07 0.49 12.95
N GLN A 135 -0.60 -0.54 13.48
CA GLN A 135 -0.74 -1.82 12.76
C GLN A 135 -1.87 -1.75 11.72
N GLN A 136 -1.85 -0.70 10.90
CA GLN A 136 -2.81 -0.47 9.82
C GLN A 136 -2.15 -0.74 8.47
N TYR A 137 -2.73 -1.63 7.70
CA TYR A 137 -2.26 -2.00 6.37
C TYR A 137 -2.96 -1.18 5.28
N VAL A 138 -2.23 -0.95 4.20
CA VAL A 138 -2.74 -0.44 2.93
C VAL A 138 -3.03 -1.63 2.03
N LEU A 139 -4.31 -1.83 1.72
CA LEU A 139 -4.81 -2.88 0.85
C LEU A 139 -5.23 -2.28 -0.49
N ILE A 140 -4.95 -2.96 -1.59
CA ILE A 140 -5.47 -2.63 -2.92
C ILE A 140 -6.32 -3.76 -3.46
N ARG A 141 -7.40 -3.40 -4.16
CA ARG A 141 -8.31 -4.35 -4.82
C ARG A 141 -7.81 -4.66 -6.23
N CYS A 142 -7.44 -5.91 -6.48
CA CYS A 142 -6.89 -6.36 -7.77
C CYS A 142 -7.83 -7.29 -8.56
N ASP A 143 -9.08 -7.51 -8.10
CA ASP A 143 -10.03 -8.32 -8.87
C ASP A 143 -10.75 -7.45 -9.91
N GLU A 144 -10.32 -7.55 -11.17
CA GLU A 144 -10.88 -6.81 -12.32
C GLU A 144 -12.38 -7.09 -12.58
N SER A 145 -12.95 -8.14 -11.97
CA SER A 145 -14.37 -8.44 -12.08
C SER A 145 -15.24 -7.66 -11.06
N CYS A 146 -14.61 -6.96 -10.11
CA CYS A 146 -15.30 -6.17 -9.10
C CYS A 146 -15.33 -4.68 -9.48
N ASP A 147 -16.42 -4.00 -9.14
CA ASP A 147 -16.59 -2.56 -9.42
C ASP A 147 -15.59 -1.67 -8.65
N ASP A 148 -14.94 -2.21 -7.61
CA ASP A 148 -13.96 -1.55 -6.76
C ASP A 148 -12.50 -1.84 -7.17
N PHE A 149 -12.25 -2.38 -8.37
CA PHE A 149 -10.90 -2.64 -8.89
C PHE A 149 -10.01 -1.38 -8.85
N GLY A 150 -8.80 -1.52 -8.31
CA GLY A 150 -7.82 -0.46 -8.10
C GLY A 150 -7.99 0.33 -6.81
N SER A 151 -9.12 0.20 -6.12
CA SER A 151 -9.38 0.99 -4.90
C SER A 151 -8.45 0.61 -3.74
N ILE A 152 -8.16 1.60 -2.90
CA ILE A 152 -7.34 1.48 -1.70
C ILE A 152 -8.22 1.41 -0.48
N LEU A 153 -8.01 0.39 0.35
CA LEU A 153 -8.65 0.24 1.66
C LEU A 153 -7.58 0.32 2.75
N MET A 154 -7.96 0.87 3.90
CA MET A 154 -7.14 0.77 5.11
C MET A 154 -7.74 -0.30 6.01
N THR A 155 -6.92 -1.23 6.49
CA THR A 155 -7.41 -2.39 7.24
C THR A 155 -6.53 -2.69 8.45
N GLN A 156 -7.12 -3.27 9.48
CA GLN A 156 -6.42 -3.91 10.59
C GLN A 156 -6.92 -5.36 10.72
N PRO A 157 -6.06 -6.31 11.16
CA PRO A 157 -6.45 -7.72 11.24
C PRO A 157 -7.60 -8.08 12.18
N ILE A 158 -8.01 -7.13 13.03
CA ILE A 158 -9.05 -7.34 14.05
C ILE A 158 -10.41 -6.77 13.63
N ASP A 159 -10.42 -5.87 12.64
CA ASP A 159 -11.64 -5.18 12.22
C ASP A 159 -12.31 -6.00 11.11
N PRO A 160 -13.64 -6.16 11.13
CA PRO A 160 -14.36 -6.84 10.05
C PRO A 160 -14.29 -6.01 8.76
N ARG A 161 -14.45 -6.66 7.61
CA ARG A 161 -14.32 -5.99 6.30
C ARG A 161 -15.23 -4.78 6.13
N GLU A 162 -16.44 -4.85 6.67
CA GLU A 162 -17.43 -3.77 6.61
C GLU A 162 -16.95 -2.46 7.27
N GLU A 163 -15.95 -2.55 8.14
CA GLU A 163 -15.35 -1.42 8.82
C GLU A 163 -14.07 -0.90 8.15
N TRP A 164 -13.59 -1.55 7.07
CA TRP A 164 -12.39 -1.11 6.35
C TRP A 164 -12.71 0.09 5.45
N PRO A 165 -12.23 1.31 5.75
CA PRO A 165 -12.52 2.47 4.93
C PRO A 165 -11.84 2.36 3.56
N ILE A 166 -12.62 2.64 2.49
CA ILE A 166 -12.08 2.93 1.15
C ILE A 166 -11.40 4.30 1.18
N ALA A 167 -10.09 4.32 1.29
CA ALA A 167 -9.31 5.55 1.33
C ALA A 167 -9.26 6.27 -0.01
N ALA A 168 -9.23 5.57 -1.15
CA ALA A 168 -9.18 6.20 -2.47
C ALA A 168 -9.65 5.23 -3.58
N PRO A 169 -10.07 5.74 -4.75
CA PRO A 169 -10.45 4.89 -5.88
C PRO A 169 -9.25 4.30 -6.64
N SER A 170 -8.03 4.81 -6.43
CA SER A 170 -6.81 4.30 -7.05
C SER A 170 -5.59 4.54 -6.15
N LEU A 171 -4.47 3.85 -6.41
CA LEU A 171 -3.22 4.06 -5.69
C LEU A 171 -2.68 5.47 -5.96
N ILE A 172 -2.73 5.94 -7.21
CA ILE A 172 -2.22 7.29 -7.51
C ILE A 172 -3.05 8.37 -6.81
N ASP A 173 -4.38 8.23 -6.74
CA ASP A 173 -5.24 9.18 -6.02
C ASP A 173 -4.96 9.14 -4.52
N PHE A 174 -4.71 7.95 -3.96
CA PHE A 174 -4.30 7.80 -2.56
C PHE A 174 -2.99 8.54 -2.28
N LEU A 175 -1.96 8.32 -3.09
CA LEU A 175 -0.64 8.89 -2.88
C LEU A 175 -0.61 10.41 -3.09
N GLU A 176 -1.29 10.92 -4.12
CA GLU A 176 -1.42 12.37 -4.35
C GLU A 176 -2.17 13.05 -3.21
N THR A 177 -3.28 12.45 -2.75
CA THR A 177 -4.07 12.99 -1.64
C THR A 177 -3.27 12.96 -0.34
N TYR A 178 -2.57 11.86 -0.04
CA TYR A 178 -1.73 11.75 1.15
C TYR A 178 -0.58 12.77 1.14
N PHE A 179 0.10 12.89 0.00
CA PHE A 179 1.19 13.84 -0.19
C PHE A 179 0.72 15.30 -0.01
N ALA A 180 -0.48 15.63 -0.49
CA ALA A 180 -1.06 16.97 -0.32
C ALA A 180 -1.59 17.22 1.09
N ALA A 181 -2.21 16.23 1.73
CA ALA A 181 -2.86 16.38 3.03
C ALA A 181 -1.86 16.43 4.18
N GLY A 182 -0.81 15.61 4.13
CA GLY A 182 0.16 15.53 5.21
C GLY A 182 -0.23 14.63 6.39
N GLU A 183 -1.38 13.99 6.32
CA GLU A 183 -2.00 13.25 7.42
C GLU A 183 -3.02 12.21 6.91
N LYS A 184 -3.60 11.43 7.84
CA LYS A 184 -4.61 10.40 7.57
C LYS A 184 -5.94 10.98 7.09
N PHE A 185 -6.00 11.32 5.80
CA PHE A 185 -7.18 11.96 5.21
C PHE A 185 -8.42 11.06 5.21
N TRP A 186 -8.24 9.73 5.16
CA TRP A 186 -9.31 8.72 5.16
C TRP A 186 -10.08 8.62 6.49
N GLU A 187 -9.55 9.19 7.58
CA GLU A 187 -10.25 9.26 8.87
C GLU A 187 -11.08 10.55 9.02
N SER A 188 -10.98 11.48 8.07
CA SER A 188 -11.66 12.79 8.18
C SER A 188 -13.09 12.76 7.64
N GLU A 189 -14.08 13.22 8.41
CA GLU A 189 -15.47 13.40 7.94
C GLU A 189 -15.55 14.26 6.66
N LYS A 190 -14.63 15.22 6.52
CA LYS A 190 -14.57 16.14 5.38
C LYS A 190 -14.24 15.40 4.08
N TYR A 191 -13.38 14.39 4.14
CA TYR A 191 -13.04 13.58 2.97
C TYR A 191 -14.27 12.82 2.45
N TRP A 192 -14.98 12.12 3.34
CA TRP A 192 -16.16 11.34 2.98
C TRP A 192 -17.30 12.17 2.39
N ARG A 193 -17.49 13.41 2.85
CA ARG A 193 -18.53 14.31 2.29
C ARG A 193 -18.24 14.73 0.85
N ASN A 194 -16.97 14.84 0.47
CA ASN A 194 -16.59 15.27 -0.88
C ASN A 194 -16.63 14.13 -1.91
N GLN A 195 -16.65 12.87 -1.48
CA GLN A 195 -16.75 11.69 -2.36
C GLN A 195 -18.21 11.33 -2.73
N MET A 196 -19.21 11.92 -2.06
CA MET A 196 -20.64 11.63 -2.28
C MET A 196 -21.39 12.71 -3.10
N THR A 197 -20.68 13.69 -3.63
CA THR A 197 -21.22 14.82 -4.43
C THR A 197 -20.59 14.87 -5.80
#